data_AF-A0A7W5ZK33-F1
#
_entry.id   AF-A0A7W5ZK33-F1
#
_cell.length_a   1.000
_cell.length_b   1.000
_cell.length_c   1.000
_cell.angle_alpha   90.00
_cell.angle_beta   90.00
_cell.angle_gamma   90.00
#
_symmetry.space_group_name_H-M   'P 1'
#
loop_
_entity.id
_entity.type
_entity.pdbx_description
1 polymer ?
#
loop_
_entity_poly.entity_id
_entity_poly.type
_entity_poly.pdbx_seq_one_letter_code
_entity_poly.pdbx_strand_id
1 'polypeptide(L)'
;MTRICTFVGAVVVGIFLMSGCKPGAKPLSEIIGRVWSAQTVKEGSTTVYTKGGASNAKAGYVNFRLDLSSPTAATYKEFDGNTFTGQWEVQESAAGNTLTLKSLTPQPTGTSGTIQFTINSASETELVLTRTTASQKTGGTINNYALVSP
;
A
#
# COMPACT_ATOMS: atom_id res chain seq x y z
N MET A 1 -22.48 -39.13 3.34
CA MET A 1 -23.96 -39.10 3.35
C MET A 1 -24.41 -37.77 2.76
N THR A 2 -24.76 -37.77 1.48
CA THR A 2 -25.52 -36.69 0.83
C THR A 2 -26.54 -37.39 -0.06
N ARG A 3 -27.80 -37.00 0.09
CA ARG A 3 -28.98 -37.75 -0.38
C ARG A 3 -29.11 -37.73 -1.91
N ILE A 4 -29.40 -38.90 -2.46
CA ILE A 4 -29.69 -39.17 -3.87
C ILE A 4 -31.18 -38.88 -4.12
N CYS A 5 -31.50 -38.03 -5.09
CA CYS A 5 -32.83 -37.96 -5.69
C CYS A 5 -32.70 -38.28 -7.18
N THR A 6 -33.24 -39.44 -7.56
CA THR A 6 -33.34 -39.91 -8.94
C THR A 6 -34.64 -39.40 -9.54
N PHE A 7 -34.58 -38.72 -10.69
CA PHE A 7 -35.72 -38.57 -11.60
C PHE A 7 -35.27 -38.65 -13.08
N VAL A 8 -35.89 -39.64 -13.72
CA VAL A 8 -36.13 -39.97 -15.14
C VAL A 8 -35.86 -38.88 -16.22
N GLY A 9 -35.02 -39.24 -17.20
CA GLY A 9 -35.16 -39.11 -18.66
C GLY A 9 -35.63 -37.80 -19.32
N ALA A 10 -34.73 -37.12 -20.04
CA ALA A 10 -34.92 -36.54 -21.39
C ALA A 10 -33.60 -35.96 -21.92
N VAL A 11 -33.34 -36.15 -23.22
CA VAL A 11 -32.15 -35.67 -23.96
C VAL A 11 -32.15 -34.14 -24.04
N VAL A 12 -31.09 -33.50 -23.54
CA VAL A 12 -30.70 -32.13 -23.92
C VAL A 12 -29.19 -32.10 -24.08
N VAL A 13 -28.73 -31.91 -25.32
CA VAL A 13 -27.34 -31.56 -25.65
C VAL A 13 -27.11 -30.15 -25.14
N GLY A 14 -26.70 -30.05 -23.87
CA GLY A 14 -26.29 -28.81 -23.24
C GLY A 14 -24.81 -28.58 -23.51
N ILE A 15 -24.52 -27.61 -24.40
CA ILE A 15 -23.18 -27.05 -24.59
C ILE A 15 -22.68 -26.60 -23.20
N PHE A 16 -21.68 -27.31 -22.67
CA PHE A 16 -20.89 -26.87 -21.54
C PHE A 16 -20.13 -25.62 -21.97
N LEU A 17 -20.72 -24.45 -21.72
CA LEU A 17 -19.98 -23.20 -21.67
C LEU A 17 -19.07 -23.31 -20.45
N MET A 18 -17.83 -23.76 -20.68
CA MET A 18 -16.76 -23.62 -19.70
C MET A 18 -16.53 -22.12 -19.52
N SER A 19 -17.18 -21.55 -18.51
CA SER A 19 -16.86 -20.23 -17.98
C SER A 19 -15.42 -20.29 -17.44
N GLY A 20 -14.47 -20.02 -18.32
CA GLY A 20 -13.09 -19.78 -17.95
C GLY A 20 -13.01 -18.52 -17.09
N CYS A 21 -13.24 -18.65 -15.79
CA CYS A 21 -12.73 -17.70 -14.81
C CYS A 21 -11.20 -17.76 -14.91
N LYS A 22 -10.62 -16.88 -15.75
CA LYS A 22 -9.21 -16.52 -15.58
C LYS A 22 -9.08 -16.04 -14.13
N PRO A 23 -8.09 -16.50 -13.36
CA PRO A 23 -7.81 -15.90 -12.07
C PRO A 23 -7.70 -14.39 -12.28
N GLY A 24 -8.56 -13.61 -11.62
CA GLY A 24 -8.51 -12.15 -11.70
C GLY A 24 -7.12 -11.68 -11.28
N ALA A 25 -6.66 -10.56 -11.83
CA ALA A 25 -5.46 -9.91 -11.31
C ALA A 25 -5.62 -9.71 -9.79
N LYS A 26 -4.55 -9.97 -9.03
CA LYS A 26 -4.58 -9.79 -7.57
C LYS A 26 -5.01 -8.35 -7.25
N PRO A 27 -5.96 -8.14 -6.31
CA PRO A 27 -6.35 -6.81 -5.91
C PRO A 27 -5.14 -6.07 -5.34
N LEU A 28 -5.09 -4.74 -5.52
CA LEU A 28 -3.92 -3.96 -5.12
C LEU A 28 -3.65 -4.04 -3.60
N SER A 29 -4.72 -4.15 -2.80
CA SER A 29 -4.62 -4.38 -1.35
C SER A 29 -3.90 -5.69 -0.99
N GLU A 30 -4.04 -6.75 -1.78
CA GLU A 30 -3.29 -8.00 -1.59
C GLU A 30 -1.81 -7.83 -1.96
N ILE A 31 -1.51 -7.03 -2.98
CA ILE A 31 -0.13 -6.76 -3.41
C ILE A 31 0.61 -5.93 -2.35
N ILE A 32 -0.02 -4.84 -1.88
CA ILE A 32 0.63 -3.89 -0.97
C ILE A 32 0.45 -4.23 0.51
N GLY A 33 -0.41 -5.20 0.85
CA GLY A 33 -0.73 -5.66 2.21
C GLY A 33 0.42 -6.41 2.88
N ARG A 34 1.55 -5.72 3.00
CA ARG A 34 2.86 -6.24 3.42
C ARG A 34 3.56 -5.18 4.25
N VAL A 35 4.76 -5.51 4.67
CA VAL A 35 5.63 -4.54 5.32
C VAL A 35 6.65 -3.97 4.34
N TRP A 36 6.88 -2.67 4.45
CA TRP A 36 7.66 -1.87 3.53
C TRP A 36 8.71 -1.06 4.27
N SER A 37 9.92 -0.99 3.72
CA SER A 37 11.02 -0.16 4.21
C SER A 37 11.49 0.79 3.11
N ALA A 38 12.07 1.93 3.49
CA ALA A 38 12.57 2.89 2.52
C ALA A 38 13.76 2.32 1.71
N GLN A 39 13.65 2.37 0.38
CA GLN A 39 14.78 2.17 -0.53
C GLN A 39 15.36 3.52 -0.93
N THR A 40 14.53 4.44 -1.42
CA THR A 40 14.91 5.81 -1.78
C THR A 40 13.81 6.76 -1.35
N VAL A 41 14.18 7.93 -0.82
CA VAL A 41 13.21 8.98 -0.45
C VAL A 41 13.63 10.32 -1.02
N LYS A 42 12.65 11.03 -1.59
CA LYS A 42 12.78 12.42 -2.00
C LYS A 42 11.90 13.32 -1.14
N GLU A 43 12.48 14.43 -0.69
CA GLU A 43 11.75 15.56 -0.11
C GLU A 43 11.72 16.66 -1.19
N GLY A 44 10.56 16.85 -1.82
CA GLY A 44 10.46 17.66 -3.03
C GLY A 44 11.23 17.01 -4.19
N SER A 45 12.13 17.76 -4.81
CA SER A 45 12.99 17.26 -5.90
C SER A 45 14.29 16.60 -5.41
N THR A 46 14.62 16.71 -4.13
CA THR A 46 15.94 16.31 -3.60
C THR A 46 15.88 14.90 -3.03
N THR A 47 16.73 14.00 -3.51
CA THR A 47 16.95 12.70 -2.87
C THR A 47 17.70 12.90 -1.56
N VAL A 48 17.05 12.61 -0.44
CA VAL A 48 17.61 12.78 0.91
C VAL A 48 18.07 11.46 1.53
N TYR A 49 17.61 10.34 0.97
CA TYR A 49 17.95 9.01 1.45
C TYR A 49 17.99 8.00 0.29
N THR A 50 18.99 7.13 0.33
CA THR A 50 19.12 5.90 -0.45
C THR A 50 19.70 4.83 0.47
N LYS A 51 19.03 3.68 0.57
CA LYS A 51 19.46 2.55 1.41
C LYS A 51 20.83 2.06 0.95
N GLY A 52 21.76 1.89 1.89
CA GLY A 52 23.15 1.52 1.60
C GLY A 52 24.02 2.66 1.04
N GLY A 53 23.47 3.85 0.83
CA GLY A 53 24.25 5.04 0.45
C GLY A 53 25.15 5.50 1.59
N ALA A 54 26.38 5.91 1.26
CA ALA A 54 27.39 6.33 2.24
C ALA A 54 27.08 7.69 2.91
N SER A 55 26.41 8.59 2.19
CA SER A 55 26.17 9.98 2.62
C SER A 55 24.71 10.39 2.42
N ASN A 56 23.82 9.93 3.31
CA ASN A 56 22.41 10.32 3.29
C ASN A 56 22.18 11.62 4.09
N ALA A 57 21.56 12.62 3.46
CA ALA A 57 21.20 13.87 4.14
C ALA A 57 20.20 13.64 5.30
N LYS A 58 19.32 12.65 5.16
CA LYS A 58 18.38 12.19 6.21
C LYS A 58 18.56 10.69 6.45
N ALA A 59 19.65 10.31 7.14
CA ALA A 59 19.91 8.91 7.49
C ALA A 59 18.80 8.25 8.32
N GLY A 60 17.99 9.03 9.06
CA GLY A 60 16.87 8.53 9.85
C GLY A 60 15.81 7.75 9.06
N TYR A 61 15.71 7.93 7.74
CA TYR A 61 14.85 7.11 6.87
C TYR A 61 15.21 5.62 6.87
N VAL A 62 16.38 5.23 7.38
CA VAL A 62 16.68 3.82 7.68
C VAL A 62 15.66 3.18 8.63
N ASN A 63 15.02 4.00 9.48
CA ASN A 63 13.98 3.57 10.42
C ASN A 63 12.57 3.63 9.83
N PHE A 64 12.40 4.15 8.60
CA PHE A 64 11.09 4.29 7.99
C PHE A 64 10.45 2.92 7.79
N ARG A 65 9.20 2.80 8.25
CA ARG A 65 8.41 1.59 8.13
C ARG A 65 6.98 1.93 7.76
N LEU A 66 6.45 1.26 6.75
CA LEU A 66 5.02 1.24 6.47
C LEU A 66 4.56 -0.21 6.55
N ASP A 67 3.78 -0.52 7.57
CA ASP A 67 3.21 -1.84 7.81
C ASP A 67 1.73 -1.85 7.47
N LEU A 68 1.41 -2.57 6.40
CA LEU A 68 0.05 -2.82 5.90
C LEU A 68 -0.27 -4.33 5.94
N SER A 69 0.54 -5.13 6.64
CA SER A 69 0.38 -6.59 6.67
C SER A 69 -0.90 -7.05 7.34
N SER A 70 -1.46 -6.21 8.23
CA SER A 70 -2.81 -6.38 8.75
C SER A 70 -3.82 -5.82 7.73
N PRO A 71 -4.88 -6.57 7.36
CA PRO A 71 -5.86 -6.11 6.38
C PRO A 71 -6.58 -4.79 6.70
N THR A 72 -6.63 -4.42 7.99
CA THR A 72 -7.33 -3.20 8.44
C THR A 72 -6.41 -2.23 9.17
N ALA A 73 -5.34 -2.70 9.82
CA ALA A 73 -4.48 -1.87 10.64
C ALA A 73 -3.21 -1.45 9.89
N ALA A 74 -2.80 -0.19 10.08
CA ALA A 74 -1.55 0.34 9.59
C ALA A 74 -0.62 0.73 10.74
N THR A 75 0.67 0.45 10.58
CA THR A 75 1.73 1.08 11.38
C THR A 75 2.61 1.92 10.46
N TYR A 76 2.71 3.21 10.75
CA TYR A 76 3.50 4.17 10.00
C TYR A 76 4.58 4.75 10.90
N LYS A 77 5.83 4.38 10.66
CA LYS A 77 7.01 4.91 11.35
C LYS A 77 7.79 5.83 10.42
N GLU A 78 7.98 7.06 10.86
CA GLU A 78 8.70 8.07 10.09
C GLU A 78 10.21 8.08 10.36
N PHE A 79 10.94 8.90 9.59
CA PHE A 79 12.39 9.02 9.69
C PHE A 79 12.89 9.51 11.06
N ASP A 80 12.04 10.19 11.82
CA ASP A 80 12.33 10.71 13.17
C ASP A 80 12.07 9.67 14.27
N GLY A 81 11.64 8.46 13.90
CA GLY A 81 11.35 7.37 14.82
C GLY A 81 9.94 7.40 15.41
N ASN A 82 9.16 8.46 15.18
CA ASN A 82 7.78 8.52 15.63
C ASN A 82 6.95 7.47 14.89
N THR A 83 6.14 6.74 15.64
CA THR A 83 5.30 5.66 15.14
C THR A 83 3.84 6.00 15.38
N PHE A 84 3.03 5.78 14.35
CA PHE A 84 1.62 6.06 14.32
C PHE A 84 0.87 4.80 13.94
N THR A 85 -0.18 4.47 14.66
CA THR A 85 -1.05 3.32 14.36
C THR A 85 -2.42 3.80 13.97
N GLY A 86 -3.03 3.21 12.97
CA GLY A 86 -4.36 3.58 12.50
C GLY A 86 -4.95 2.52 11.58
N GLN A 87 -5.81 2.94 10.68
CA GLN A 87 -6.37 2.08 9.65
C GLN A 87 -5.82 2.47 8.28
N TRP A 88 -5.90 1.56 7.31
CA TRP A 88 -5.61 1.89 5.91
C TRP A 88 -6.70 1.39 4.97
N GLU A 89 -6.77 2.03 3.80
CA GLU A 89 -7.61 1.60 2.70
C GLU A 89 -6.97 1.99 1.36
N VAL A 90 -7.35 1.27 0.31
CA VAL A 90 -6.94 1.54 -1.06
C VAL A 90 -8.17 1.89 -1.88
N GLN A 91 -8.07 2.97 -2.65
CA GLN A 91 -9.04 3.33 -3.67
C GLN A 91 -8.41 3.16 -5.05
N GLU A 92 -8.99 2.28 -5.87
CA GLU A 92 -8.57 2.03 -7.25
C GLU A 92 -9.52 2.75 -8.21
N SER A 93 -8.99 3.52 -9.16
CA SER A 93 -9.80 4.28 -10.12
C SER A 93 -9.08 4.46 -11.45
N ALA A 94 -9.82 4.81 -12.50
CA ALA A 94 -9.25 5.15 -13.81
C ALA A 94 -8.32 6.40 -13.75
N ALA A 95 -8.48 7.26 -12.74
CA ALA A 95 -7.65 8.45 -12.54
C ALA A 95 -6.37 8.16 -11.73
N GLY A 96 -6.23 6.95 -11.19
CA GLY A 96 -5.10 6.53 -10.38
C GLY A 96 -5.53 5.89 -9.05
N ASN A 97 -4.54 5.30 -8.39
CA ASN A 97 -4.73 4.54 -7.17
C ASN A 97 -4.25 5.36 -5.96
N THR A 98 -4.98 5.26 -4.86
CA THR A 98 -4.71 6.01 -3.64
C THR A 98 -4.62 5.08 -2.44
N LEU A 99 -3.60 5.28 -1.60
CA LEU A 99 -3.50 4.69 -0.26
C LEU A 99 -3.85 5.78 0.76
N THR A 100 -4.81 5.51 1.64
CA THR A 100 -5.17 6.41 2.73
C THR A 100 -4.87 5.74 4.06
N LEU A 101 -4.04 6.37 4.89
CA LEU A 101 -3.85 6.04 6.30
C LEU A 101 -4.74 6.98 7.10
N LYS A 102 -5.61 6.45 7.96
CA LYS A 102 -6.61 7.23 8.70
C LYS A 102 -6.68 6.85 10.17
N SER A 103 -7.22 7.76 10.98
CA SER A 103 -7.33 7.59 12.43
C SER A 103 -5.98 7.29 13.09
N LEU A 104 -4.90 7.87 12.56
CA LEU A 104 -3.54 7.68 13.06
C LEU A 104 -3.39 8.25 14.47
N THR A 105 -2.92 7.42 15.40
CA THR A 105 -2.67 7.75 16.81
C THR A 105 -1.26 7.33 17.21
N PRO A 106 -0.46 8.21 17.85
CA PRO A 106 -0.71 9.63 18.05
C PRO A 106 -0.94 10.36 16.70
N GLN A 107 -1.53 11.55 16.72
CA GLN A 107 -1.79 12.27 15.48
C GLN A 107 -0.47 12.74 14.84
N PRO A 108 -0.17 12.42 13.57
CA PRO A 108 0.99 12.97 12.89
C PRO A 108 0.84 14.49 12.70
N THR A 109 1.96 15.21 12.87
CA THR A 109 2.00 16.68 12.82
C THR A 109 1.35 17.24 11.55
N GLY A 110 0.33 18.08 11.72
CA GLY A 110 -0.33 18.78 10.61
C GLY A 110 -1.24 17.92 9.72
N THR A 111 -1.66 16.73 10.16
CA THR A 111 -2.40 15.76 9.31
C THR A 111 -3.84 15.47 9.73
N SER A 112 -4.31 16.00 10.86
CA SER A 112 -5.63 15.64 11.45
C SER A 112 -5.87 14.12 11.57
N GLY A 113 -4.80 13.33 11.69
CA GLY A 113 -4.87 11.87 11.81
C GLY A 113 -4.93 11.13 10.48
N THR A 114 -4.78 11.82 9.34
CA THR A 114 -4.92 11.25 8.00
C THR A 114 -3.74 11.60 7.10
N ILE A 115 -3.11 10.60 6.50
CA ILE A 115 -2.08 10.77 5.47
C ILE A 115 -2.51 10.00 4.23
N GLN A 116 -2.53 10.67 3.09
CA GLN A 116 -2.91 10.08 1.82
C GLN A 116 -1.72 10.10 0.84
N PHE A 117 -1.62 9.03 0.05
CA PHE A 117 -0.61 8.84 -0.97
C PHE A 117 -1.25 8.46 -2.31
N THR A 118 -0.71 9.01 -3.39
CA THR A 118 -0.85 8.40 -4.72
C THR A 118 0.07 7.19 -4.79
N ILE A 119 -0.47 6.06 -5.25
CA ILE A 119 0.29 4.86 -5.57
C ILE A 119 0.73 4.97 -7.03
N ASN A 120 2.01 5.27 -7.27
CA ASN A 120 2.55 5.46 -8.62
C ASN A 120 2.83 4.12 -9.31
N SER A 121 3.31 3.14 -8.54
CA SER A 121 3.50 1.75 -8.98
C SER A 121 3.54 0.82 -7.77
N ALA A 122 3.17 -0.45 -7.98
CA ALA A 122 3.17 -1.49 -6.96
C ALA A 122 3.47 -2.86 -7.57
N SER A 123 4.29 -3.63 -6.87
CA SER A 123 4.55 -5.06 -7.09
C SER A 123 4.70 -5.74 -5.72
N GLU A 124 4.93 -7.06 -5.71
CA GLU A 124 5.15 -7.76 -4.43
C GLU A 124 6.45 -7.37 -3.73
N THR A 125 7.41 -6.75 -4.44
CA THR A 125 8.74 -6.40 -3.92
C THR A 125 9.02 -4.90 -3.87
N GLU A 126 8.27 -4.09 -4.62
CA GLU A 126 8.46 -2.63 -4.71
C GLU A 126 7.12 -1.89 -4.63
N LEU A 127 7.09 -0.78 -3.91
CA LEU A 127 5.96 0.13 -3.81
C LEU A 127 6.44 1.58 -3.91
N VAL A 128 5.91 2.33 -4.88
CA VAL A 128 6.29 3.74 -5.10
C VAL A 128 5.12 4.66 -4.76
N LEU A 129 5.29 5.48 -3.72
CA LEU A 129 4.26 6.36 -3.18
C LEU A 129 4.66 7.83 -3.31
N THR A 130 3.66 8.70 -3.51
CA THR A 130 3.80 10.16 -3.43
C THR A 130 2.76 10.68 -2.45
N ARG A 131 3.17 11.44 -1.42
CA ARG A 131 2.18 12.10 -0.55
C ARG A 131 1.31 13.06 -1.37
N THR A 132 0.02 13.12 -1.08
CA THR A 132 -0.88 14.10 -1.73
C THR A 132 -0.82 15.48 -1.07
N THR A 133 -0.33 15.55 0.18
CA THR A 133 -0.19 16.79 0.95
C THR A 133 1.23 17.01 1.44
N ALA A 134 1.61 18.28 1.57
CA ALA A 134 2.91 18.70 2.07
C ALA A 134 3.14 18.20 3.50
N SER A 135 4.38 17.79 3.80
CA SER A 135 4.79 17.39 5.14
C SER A 135 5.48 18.55 5.86
N GLN A 136 4.91 19.00 6.99
CA GLN A 136 5.53 20.04 7.83
C GLN A 136 6.90 19.61 8.38
N LYS A 137 7.10 18.30 8.60
CA LYS A 137 8.36 17.74 9.11
C LYS A 137 9.52 17.79 8.11
N THR A 138 9.22 18.01 6.83
CA THR A 138 10.21 18.08 5.74
C THR A 138 10.19 19.45 5.08
N GLY A 139 9.92 20.51 5.86
CA GLY A 139 9.93 21.88 5.36
C GLY A 139 8.79 22.22 4.40
N GLY A 140 7.68 21.48 4.45
CA GLY A 140 6.51 21.71 3.59
C GLY A 140 6.62 21.07 2.20
N THR A 141 7.48 20.07 2.03
CA THR A 141 7.62 19.37 0.74
C THR A 141 6.58 18.27 0.54
N ILE A 142 6.29 17.98 -0.74
CA ILE A 142 5.67 16.72 -1.15
C ILE A 142 6.77 15.66 -1.20
N ASN A 143 6.54 14.53 -0.54
CA ASN A 143 7.55 13.49 -0.42
C ASN A 143 7.22 12.30 -1.30
N ASN A 144 8.25 11.75 -1.94
CA ASN A 144 8.18 10.55 -2.74
C ASN A 144 8.98 9.44 -2.07
N TYR A 145 8.41 8.24 -2.06
CA TYR A 145 8.98 7.07 -1.41
C TYR A 145 9.04 5.94 -2.44
N ALA A 146 10.23 5.45 -2.73
CA ALA A 146 10.42 4.12 -3.30
C ALA A 146 10.68 3.17 -2.14
N LEU A 147 9.79 2.20 -1.95
CA LEU A 147 9.79 1.28 -0.83
C LEU A 147 10.04 -0.14 -1.32
N VAL A 148 10.69 -0.94 -0.49
CA VAL A 148 10.97 -2.35 -0.76
C VAL A 148 10.43 -3.23 0.35
N SER A 149 9.96 -4.43 -0.02
CA SER A 149 9.58 -5.44 0.96
C SER A 149 10.87 -6.05 1.56
N PRO A 150 11.02 -6.13 2.89
CA PRO A 150 12.20 -6.65 3.57
C PRO A 150 12.50 -8.11 3.28
#